data_AF-A0ABD2R8V6-F1
#
_entry.id   AF-A0ABD2R8V6-F1
#
_cell.length_a   1.000
_cell.length_b   1.000
_cell.length_c   1.000
_cell.angle_alpha   90.00
_cell.angle_beta   90.00
_cell.angle_gamma   90.00
#
_symmetry.space_group_name_H-M   'P 1'
#
loop_
_entity.id
_entity.type
_entity.pdbx_description
1 polymer ?
#
loop_
_entity_poly.entity_id
_entity_poly.type
_entity_poly.pdbx_seq_one_letter_code
_entity_poly.pdbx_strand_id
1 'polypeptide(L)'
;GLLLLYLVFNTYSLTNQWAASIRKKSKKSENWKRRATMSSPPAIVNLRMLFVCCILIAVKGGWDEEVGLLRRGGEQREFDYFKLALQWPGTYCRKTRHCCSSNACCTRSNSPSVFTIHGLWTEYNDGTWPSCCSGRPFDEKEISTLLEPMRKYWPSLSCGSPRSCHHKKGPFWGHEVEKHGTCAYPVVHDEYEFFLTTLNVYFKYNVTEVLFEAGYVPSNSEKYPLGGIISAIQNAFHTTPELICSGDALEELRICFYKNFEPRDCAHDTSLRSCPQYVSLPAHESWGEQFTTDETRSHLFAFQIWSISSQIRRDVGGRSMLSLIYIHLTIANKRGCSFLS
;
A
#
# COMPACT_ATOMS: atom_id res chain seq x y z
N GLY A 1 -37.95 48.08 29.67
CA GLY A 1 -38.99 48.54 28.73
C GLY A 1 -38.75 48.03 27.32
N LEU A 2 -37.82 48.64 26.58
CA LEU A 2 -37.62 48.37 25.14
C LEU A 2 -36.98 47.02 24.77
N LEU A 3 -36.19 46.40 25.65
CA LEU A 3 -35.60 45.06 25.39
C LEU A 3 -36.63 43.91 25.46
N LEU A 4 -37.67 44.06 26.28
CA LEU A 4 -38.72 43.05 26.45
C LEU A 4 -39.69 43.01 25.26
N LEU A 5 -39.95 44.16 24.63
CA LEU A 5 -40.77 44.24 23.41
C LEU A 5 -40.09 43.60 22.19
N TYR A 6 -38.75 43.68 22.10
CA TYR A 6 -38.00 43.09 21.00
C TYR A 6 -37.96 41.55 21.04
N LEU A 7 -37.92 40.96 22.25
CA LEU A 7 -37.94 39.50 22.43
C LEU A 7 -39.34 38.90 22.21
N VAL A 8 -40.42 39.63 22.54
CA VAL A 8 -41.81 39.18 22.30
C VAL A 8 -42.18 39.23 20.80
N PHE A 9 -41.71 40.25 20.06
CA PHE A 9 -41.96 40.32 18.62
C PHE A 9 -41.25 39.22 17.81
N ASN A 10 -40.04 38.82 18.23
CA ASN A 10 -39.25 37.85 17.48
C ASN A 10 -39.75 36.40 17.69
N THR A 11 -40.29 36.09 18.87
CA THR A 11 -40.91 34.78 19.15
C THR A 11 -42.26 34.62 18.45
N TYR A 12 -43.05 35.69 18.28
CA TYR A 12 -44.29 35.68 17.51
C TYR A 12 -44.09 35.51 15.99
N SER A 13 -42.96 35.97 15.45
CA SER A 13 -42.65 35.85 14.01
C SER A 13 -42.22 34.42 13.63
N LEU A 14 -41.46 33.75 14.51
CA LEU A 14 -40.96 32.40 14.28
C LEU A 14 -42.04 31.31 14.40
N THR A 15 -43.02 31.47 15.30
CA THR A 15 -44.14 30.52 15.44
C THR A 15 -45.08 30.52 14.23
N ASN A 16 -45.31 31.69 13.62
CA ASN A 16 -46.18 31.82 12.46
C ASN A 16 -45.58 31.23 11.17
N GLN A 17 -44.25 31.29 11.01
CA GLN A 17 -43.57 30.66 9.86
C GLN A 17 -43.57 29.12 9.95
N TRP A 18 -43.47 28.56 11.17
CA TRP A 18 -43.59 27.11 11.39
C TRP A 18 -45.01 26.59 11.13
N ALA A 19 -46.04 27.31 11.59
CA ALA A 19 -47.45 26.93 11.40
C ALA A 19 -47.89 26.95 9.91
N ALA A 20 -47.32 27.83 9.08
CA ALA A 20 -47.58 27.90 7.65
C ALA A 20 -46.95 26.72 6.86
N SER A 21 -45.81 26.20 7.32
CA SER A 21 -45.11 25.06 6.69
C SER A 21 -45.83 23.72 6.92
N ILE A 22 -46.39 23.51 8.12
CA ILE A 22 -47.16 22.30 8.46
C ILE A 22 -48.49 22.25 7.68
N ARG A 23 -49.18 23.38 7.49
CA ARG A 23 -50.42 23.45 6.69
C ARG A 23 -50.21 23.12 5.20
N LYS A 24 -49.04 23.40 4.63
CA LYS A 24 -48.70 23.00 3.24
C LYS A 24 -48.40 21.50 3.11
N LYS A 25 -47.81 20.86 4.12
CA LYS A 25 -47.57 19.40 4.10
C LYS A 25 -48.86 18.58 4.26
N SER A 26 -49.83 19.05 5.05
CA SER A 26 -51.12 18.35 5.23
C SER A 26 -52.00 18.33 3.97
N LYS A 27 -52.07 19.42 3.20
CA LYS A 27 -52.90 19.49 1.97
C LYS A 27 -52.37 18.64 0.80
N LYS A 28 -51.08 18.30 0.78
CA LYS A 28 -50.48 17.44 -0.26
C LYS A 28 -50.79 15.95 -0.04
N SER A 29 -51.08 15.55 1.20
CA SER A 29 -51.44 14.19 1.60
C SER A 29 -52.89 13.81 1.28
N GLU A 30 -53.84 14.75 1.36
CA GLU A 30 -55.26 14.46 1.09
C GLU A 30 -55.63 14.39 -0.40
N ASN A 31 -54.80 14.94 -1.29
CA ASN A 31 -55.03 14.88 -2.75
C ASN A 31 -54.70 13.52 -3.39
N TRP A 32 -53.99 12.63 -2.67
CA TRP A 32 -53.71 11.26 -3.12
C TRP A 32 -54.79 10.25 -2.73
N LYS A 33 -55.68 10.58 -1.78
CA LYS A 33 -56.74 9.67 -1.29
C LYS A 33 -58.10 9.83 -1.98
N ARG A 34 -58.24 10.76 -2.95
CA ARG A 34 -59.51 11.04 -3.66
C ARG A 34 -59.57 10.56 -5.11
N ARG A 35 -58.74 9.58 -5.49
CA ARG A 35 -58.75 8.98 -6.84
C ARG A 35 -58.82 7.46 -6.79
N ALA A 36 -59.70 6.90 -5.97
CA ALA A 36 -60.06 5.49 -5.99
C ALA A 36 -61.41 5.32 -5.27
N THR A 37 -62.54 5.44 -5.97
CA THR A 37 -63.84 4.81 -5.64
C THR A 37 -64.96 5.36 -6.53
N MET A 38 -65.47 4.55 -7.46
CA MET A 38 -66.81 4.56 -8.08
C MET A 38 -66.75 3.54 -9.23
N SER A 39 -67.66 2.62 -9.51
CA SER A 39 -68.91 2.11 -8.91
C SER A 39 -69.44 1.05 -9.91
N SER A 40 -70.06 -0.04 -9.48
CA SER A 40 -70.90 -0.97 -10.28
C SER A 40 -72.35 -0.91 -9.73
N PRO A 41 -73.43 -1.57 -10.25
CA PRO A 41 -73.57 -2.65 -11.27
C PRO A 41 -74.88 -2.49 -12.14
N PRO A 42 -75.65 -3.52 -12.63
CA PRO A 42 -75.38 -4.91 -13.08
C PRO A 42 -75.93 -5.25 -14.50
N ALA A 43 -75.38 -6.28 -15.18
CA ALA A 43 -76.14 -7.23 -16.04
C ALA A 43 -75.25 -8.38 -16.59
N ILE A 44 -75.53 -9.60 -16.10
CA ILE A 44 -75.49 -10.96 -16.70
C ILE A 44 -75.15 -10.98 -18.22
N VAL A 45 -74.28 -11.80 -18.83
CA VAL A 45 -74.08 -13.27 -18.82
C VAL A 45 -72.72 -13.61 -19.48
N ASN A 46 -72.03 -14.61 -18.92
CA ASN A 46 -70.97 -15.47 -19.47
C ASN A 46 -70.30 -15.15 -20.83
N LEU A 47 -69.06 -14.66 -20.77
CA LEU A 47 -67.99 -15.13 -21.66
C LEU A 47 -66.63 -15.05 -20.93
N ARG A 48 -66.52 -15.81 -19.84
CA ARG A 48 -65.24 -16.11 -19.20
C ARG A 48 -64.54 -17.16 -20.05
N MET A 49 -63.52 -16.76 -20.80
CA MET A 49 -62.34 -17.54 -21.23
C MET A 49 -61.77 -16.85 -22.46
N LEU A 50 -61.07 -15.71 -22.27
CA LEU A 50 -60.04 -15.18 -23.18
C LEU A 50 -59.45 -13.81 -22.74
N PHE A 51 -60.00 -13.14 -21.72
CA PHE A 51 -59.47 -11.86 -21.22
C PHE A 51 -58.70 -11.92 -19.89
N VAL A 52 -58.32 -13.12 -19.42
CA VAL A 52 -57.51 -13.31 -18.20
C VAL A 52 -56.04 -13.64 -18.51
N CYS A 53 -55.66 -13.92 -19.77
CA CYS A 53 -54.26 -14.13 -20.13
C CYS A 53 -53.49 -12.84 -20.47
N CYS A 54 -54.14 -11.73 -20.81
CA CYS A 54 -53.43 -10.49 -21.17
C CYS A 54 -53.11 -9.56 -19.98
N ILE A 55 -53.73 -9.74 -18.81
CA ILE A 55 -53.39 -8.97 -17.60
C ILE A 55 -52.32 -9.69 -16.75
N LEU A 56 -52.08 -10.99 -16.97
CA LEU A 56 -50.95 -11.70 -16.34
C LEU A 56 -49.64 -11.67 -17.13
N ILE A 57 -49.63 -11.09 -18.33
CA ILE A 57 -48.40 -10.81 -19.09
C ILE A 57 -47.95 -9.34 -18.95
N ALA A 58 -48.84 -8.43 -18.52
CA ALA A 58 -48.49 -7.01 -18.30
C ALA A 58 -48.05 -6.64 -16.86
N VAL A 59 -47.98 -7.60 -15.93
CA VAL A 59 -47.40 -7.39 -14.58
C VAL A 59 -46.08 -8.13 -14.38
N LYS A 60 -45.65 -8.94 -15.36
CA LYS A 60 -44.38 -9.70 -15.32
C LYS A 60 -43.20 -9.01 -16.01
N GLY A 61 -43.34 -7.74 -16.38
CA GLY A 61 -42.29 -6.96 -17.04
C GLY A 61 -42.12 -5.55 -16.48
N GLY A 62 -42.48 -5.31 -15.21
CA GLY A 62 -42.51 -3.97 -14.61
C GLY A 62 -42.01 -3.88 -13.16
N TRP A 63 -41.30 -4.90 -12.65
CA TRP A 63 -40.75 -4.90 -11.29
C TRP A 63 -39.25 -5.24 -11.21
N ASP A 64 -38.54 -5.29 -12.34
CA ASP A 64 -37.11 -5.66 -12.36
C ASP A 64 -36.17 -4.50 -12.74
N GLU A 65 -36.67 -3.27 -12.91
CA GLU A 65 -35.84 -2.11 -13.28
C GLU A 65 -35.65 -1.08 -12.15
N GLU A 66 -36.44 -1.17 -11.07
CA GLU A 66 -36.27 -0.31 -9.87
C GLU A 66 -35.52 -1.03 -8.73
N VAL A 67 -35.25 -2.34 -8.86
CA VAL A 67 -34.42 -3.13 -7.93
C VAL A 67 -32.96 -3.26 -8.42
N GLY A 68 -32.64 -2.70 -9.60
CA GLY A 68 -31.27 -2.64 -10.16
C GLY A 68 -30.46 -1.41 -9.74
N LEU A 69 -31.10 -0.38 -9.18
CA LEU A 69 -30.44 0.88 -8.78
C LEU A 69 -30.19 1.00 -7.27
N LEU A 70 -30.79 0.12 -6.44
CA LEU A 70 -30.49 -0.01 -5.01
C LEU A 70 -29.41 -1.06 -4.69
N ARG A 71 -28.88 -1.76 -5.72
CA ARG A 71 -27.75 -2.70 -5.60
C ARG A 71 -26.38 -2.05 -5.80
N ARG A 72 -26.31 -0.73 -5.69
CA ARG A 72 -25.07 0.07 -5.80
C ARG A 72 -24.61 0.67 -4.46
N GLY A 73 -25.13 0.12 -3.37
CA GLY A 73 -24.74 0.38 -1.99
C GLY A 73 -24.89 -0.88 -1.16
N GLY A 74 -24.28 -1.99 -1.60
CA GLY A 74 -24.07 -3.10 -0.68
C GLY A 74 -23.14 -2.58 0.41
N GLU A 75 -23.58 -2.56 1.66
CA GLU A 75 -22.67 -2.41 2.80
C GLU A 75 -21.52 -3.38 2.56
N GLN A 76 -20.30 -2.85 2.42
CA GLN A 76 -19.15 -3.73 2.34
C GLN A 76 -19.13 -4.55 3.62
N ARG A 77 -19.00 -5.86 3.47
CA ARG A 77 -18.80 -6.76 4.60
C ARG A 77 -17.64 -6.24 5.44
N GLU A 78 -17.75 -6.38 6.76
CA GLU A 78 -16.64 -6.04 7.65
C GLU A 78 -15.44 -6.97 7.40
N PHE A 79 -14.24 -6.40 7.29
CA PHE A 79 -13.00 -7.16 7.12
C PHE A 79 -12.74 -8.11 8.29
N ASP A 80 -11.86 -9.09 8.12
CA ASP A 80 -11.59 -10.10 9.14
C ASP A 80 -10.32 -9.79 9.94
N TYR A 81 -9.29 -9.25 9.29
CA TYR A 81 -7.99 -8.99 9.92
C TYR A 81 -7.17 -7.91 9.21
N PHE A 82 -6.08 -7.47 9.85
CA PHE A 82 -5.09 -6.58 9.26
C PHE A 82 -3.85 -7.35 8.80
N LYS A 83 -3.22 -6.89 7.73
CA LYS A 83 -1.94 -7.36 7.22
C LYS A 83 -1.01 -6.17 7.10
N LEU A 84 0.07 -6.15 7.90
CA LEU A 84 1.14 -5.19 7.76
C LEU A 84 2.12 -5.71 6.72
N ALA A 85 2.26 -5.01 5.61
CA ALA A 85 3.25 -5.29 4.58
C ALA A 85 4.47 -4.40 4.76
N LEU A 86 5.65 -5.01 4.78
CA LEU A 86 6.94 -4.35 4.97
C LEU A 86 7.86 -4.65 3.79
N GLN A 87 8.43 -3.62 3.18
CA GLN A 87 9.36 -3.74 2.07
C GLN A 87 10.80 -3.69 2.55
N TRP A 88 11.66 -4.47 1.89
CA TRP A 88 13.10 -4.40 2.08
C TRP A 88 13.73 -3.46 1.03
N PRO A 89 14.20 -2.26 1.41
CA PRO A 89 14.69 -1.27 0.46
C PRO A 89 15.88 -1.77 -0.35
N GLY A 90 16.79 -2.54 0.25
CA GLY A 90 17.95 -3.11 -0.44
C GLY A 90 17.59 -3.97 -1.65
N THR A 91 16.43 -4.63 -1.63
CA THR A 91 15.91 -5.39 -2.78
C THR A 91 15.10 -4.52 -3.72
N TYR A 92 14.16 -3.74 -3.18
CA TYR A 92 13.25 -2.92 -3.99
C TYR A 92 14.03 -1.90 -4.84
N CYS A 93 15.01 -1.23 -4.23
CA CYS A 93 15.78 -0.16 -4.86
C CYS A 93 16.75 -0.64 -5.96
N ARG A 94 17.03 -1.93 -6.08
CA ARG A 94 17.83 -2.49 -7.21
C ARG A 94 17.16 -2.25 -8.56
N LYS A 95 15.84 -2.07 -8.58
CA LYS A 95 15.05 -1.79 -9.80
C LYS A 95 15.02 -0.30 -10.14
N THR A 96 15.46 0.58 -9.24
CA THR A 96 15.48 2.03 -9.46
C THR A 96 16.45 2.39 -10.58
N ARG A 97 15.95 3.11 -11.59
CA ARG A 97 16.74 3.55 -12.76
C ARG A 97 16.95 5.07 -12.83
N HIS A 98 16.17 5.83 -12.06
CA HIS A 98 16.22 7.29 -12.00
C HIS A 98 15.79 7.76 -10.62
N CYS A 99 16.23 8.96 -10.26
CA CYS A 99 15.96 9.59 -8.96
C CYS A 99 14.99 10.76 -9.07
N CYS A 100 14.29 11.01 -7.97
CA CYS A 100 13.36 12.11 -7.78
C CYS A 100 13.25 12.41 -6.29
N SER A 101 12.61 13.53 -5.95
CA SER A 101 12.48 13.98 -4.55
C SER A 101 11.70 13.02 -3.65
N SER A 102 10.74 12.26 -4.21
CA SER A 102 9.89 11.34 -3.45
C SER A 102 10.47 9.94 -3.29
N ASN A 103 11.59 9.60 -3.95
CA ASN A 103 12.14 8.26 -3.95
C ASN A 103 13.29 8.12 -2.94
N ALA A 104 13.03 7.45 -1.82
CA ALA A 104 14.01 7.26 -0.77
C ALA A 104 15.17 6.31 -1.12
N CYS A 105 15.09 5.58 -2.25
CA CYS A 105 16.26 4.84 -2.77
C CYS A 105 17.43 5.76 -3.13
N CYS A 106 17.16 7.05 -3.34
CA CYS A 106 18.13 8.03 -3.82
C CYS A 106 18.66 8.96 -2.72
N THR A 107 18.15 8.87 -1.49
CA THR A 107 18.56 9.74 -0.39
C THR A 107 19.86 9.24 0.25
N ARG A 108 20.96 9.95 0.00
CA ARG A 108 22.32 9.60 0.44
C ARG A 108 22.53 9.56 1.96
N SER A 109 21.79 10.37 2.73
CA SER A 109 21.94 10.48 4.19
C SER A 109 20.93 9.67 5.01
N ASN A 110 19.86 9.17 4.38
CA ASN A 110 18.71 8.56 5.07
C ASN A 110 18.21 7.32 4.33
N SER A 111 19.07 6.64 3.55
CA SER A 111 18.58 5.44 2.87
C SER A 111 18.19 4.39 3.91
N PRO A 112 16.96 3.86 3.86
CA PRO A 112 16.52 2.93 4.88
C PRO A 112 17.28 1.61 4.74
N SER A 113 18.10 1.32 5.75
CA SER A 113 18.80 0.05 5.97
C SER A 113 17.95 -0.94 6.78
N VAL A 114 16.66 -0.65 6.90
CA VAL A 114 15.68 -1.37 7.71
C VAL A 114 14.46 -1.64 6.86
N PHE A 115 13.60 -2.58 7.29
CA PHE A 115 12.30 -2.74 6.65
C PHE A 115 11.49 -1.44 6.75
N THR A 116 10.90 -1.00 5.64
CA THR A 116 9.99 0.14 5.60
C THR A 116 8.56 -0.33 5.40
N ILE A 117 7.60 0.43 5.91
CA ILE A 117 6.19 0.16 5.74
C ILE A 117 5.83 0.30 4.26
N HIS A 118 5.16 -0.71 3.71
CA HIS A 118 4.43 -0.61 2.45
C HIS A 118 2.99 -0.16 2.75
N GLY A 119 2.30 -0.90 3.63
CA GLY A 119 0.97 -0.54 4.06
C GLY A 119 0.39 -1.44 5.14
N LEU A 120 -0.71 -0.99 5.71
CA LEU A 120 -1.57 -1.77 6.60
C LEU A 120 -2.89 -2.02 5.87
N TRP A 121 -3.15 -3.27 5.54
CA TRP A 121 -4.27 -3.65 4.69
C TRP A 121 -5.29 -4.45 5.47
N THR A 122 -6.57 -4.18 5.25
CA THR A 122 -7.65 -5.03 5.72
C THR A 122 -7.86 -6.20 4.76
N GLU A 123 -8.12 -7.38 5.30
CA GLU A 123 -8.17 -8.63 4.56
C GLU A 123 -9.37 -9.48 5.02
N TYR A 124 -9.85 -10.37 4.14
CA TYR A 124 -10.81 -11.42 4.46
C TYR A 124 -10.12 -12.78 4.54
N ASN A 125 -10.65 -13.69 5.36
CA ASN A 125 -10.12 -15.04 5.52
C ASN A 125 -10.29 -15.92 4.26
N ASP A 126 -11.02 -15.47 3.25
CA ASP A 126 -11.16 -16.14 1.96
C ASP A 126 -10.05 -15.76 0.96
N GLY A 127 -9.09 -14.93 1.37
CA GLY A 127 -7.97 -14.46 0.54
C GLY A 127 -8.29 -13.25 -0.33
N THR A 128 -9.52 -12.72 -0.27
CA THR A 128 -9.89 -11.44 -0.88
C THR A 128 -9.76 -10.29 0.12
N TRP A 129 -9.90 -9.04 -0.34
CA TRP A 129 -9.82 -7.86 0.53
C TRP A 129 -10.82 -6.77 0.11
N PRO A 130 -11.36 -5.99 1.06
CA PRO A 130 -12.09 -4.77 0.72
C PRO A 130 -11.11 -3.73 0.14
N SER A 131 -11.59 -2.90 -0.77
CA SER A 131 -10.80 -1.79 -1.29
C SER A 131 -11.69 -0.61 -1.67
N CYS A 132 -11.10 0.59 -1.63
CA CYS A 132 -11.76 1.83 -2.05
C CYS A 132 -13.11 2.05 -1.37
N CYS A 133 -13.12 1.89 -0.04
CA CYS A 133 -14.30 2.13 0.78
C CYS A 133 -14.63 3.62 0.84
N SER A 134 -15.84 3.95 1.33
CA SER A 134 -16.27 5.33 1.46
C SER A 134 -15.41 6.07 2.49
N GLY A 135 -14.80 7.18 2.10
CA GLY A 135 -13.94 7.97 2.96
C GLY A 135 -13.64 9.35 2.35
N ARG A 136 -12.91 10.17 3.09
CA ARG A 136 -12.42 11.46 2.58
C ARG A 136 -11.18 11.24 1.69
N PRO A 137 -10.95 12.09 0.67
CA PRO A 137 -9.68 12.12 -0.03
C PRO A 137 -8.53 12.42 0.92
N PHE A 138 -7.34 11.92 0.60
CA PHE A 138 -6.14 12.14 1.39
C PHE A 138 -5.81 13.64 1.55
N ASP A 139 -5.49 14.08 2.77
CA ASP A 139 -4.98 15.43 3.06
C ASP A 139 -3.79 15.38 4.03
N GLU A 140 -2.57 15.53 3.49
CA GLU A 140 -1.31 15.48 4.24
C GLU A 140 -1.28 16.39 5.49
N LYS A 141 -2.09 17.46 5.53
CA LYS A 141 -2.19 18.34 6.71
C LYS A 141 -2.72 17.61 7.95
N GLU A 142 -3.61 16.65 7.77
CA GLU A 142 -4.17 15.84 8.87
C GLU A 142 -3.08 15.04 9.59
N ILE A 143 -2.02 14.64 8.86
CA ILE A 143 -0.88 13.89 9.40
C ILE A 143 0.38 14.73 9.64
N SER A 144 0.26 16.06 9.69
CA SER A 144 1.40 16.97 9.81
C SER A 144 2.35 16.65 10.98
N THR A 145 1.82 16.13 12.09
CA THR A 145 2.61 15.73 13.28
C THR A 145 3.32 14.38 13.12
N LEU A 146 2.97 13.59 12.10
CA LEU A 146 3.56 12.27 11.81
C LEU A 146 4.57 12.31 10.66
N LEU A 147 4.80 13.46 10.01
CA LEU A 147 5.61 13.52 8.79
C LEU A 147 7.04 13.01 8.96
N GLU A 148 7.68 13.26 10.10
CA GLU A 148 9.05 12.78 10.35
C GLU A 148 9.15 11.25 10.41
N PRO A 149 8.38 10.52 11.25
CA PRO A 149 8.37 9.07 11.20
C PRO A 149 7.86 8.52 9.86
N MET A 150 6.88 9.17 9.22
CA MET A 150 6.38 8.77 7.90
C MET A 150 7.47 8.81 6.82
N ARG A 151 8.27 9.90 6.74
CA ARG A 151 9.39 10.00 5.79
C ARG A 151 10.49 8.98 6.05
N LYS A 152 10.71 8.60 7.31
CA LYS A 152 11.78 7.67 7.69
C LYS A 152 11.39 6.21 7.53
N TYR A 153 10.20 5.83 7.99
CA TYR A 153 9.80 4.43 8.11
C TYR A 153 8.72 4.02 7.11
N TRP A 154 8.05 4.97 6.47
CA TRP A 154 7.09 4.70 5.39
C TRP A 154 7.39 5.50 4.11
N PRO A 155 8.65 5.64 3.66
CA PRO A 155 8.94 6.41 2.45
C PRO A 155 8.35 5.75 1.20
N SER A 156 8.15 6.54 0.14
CA SER A 156 8.03 5.97 -1.20
C SER A 156 9.42 5.54 -1.69
N LEU A 157 9.50 4.32 -2.23
CA LEU A 157 10.70 3.78 -2.87
C LEU A 157 10.65 3.92 -4.41
N SER A 158 9.73 4.75 -4.92
CA SER A 158 9.50 4.96 -6.34
C SER A 158 9.28 6.44 -6.67
N CYS A 159 9.59 6.80 -7.92
CA CYS A 159 9.27 8.11 -8.49
C CYS A 159 7.88 8.19 -9.12
N GLY A 160 7.18 7.06 -9.21
CA GLY A 160 5.83 7.03 -9.76
C GLY A 160 4.81 7.59 -8.77
N SER A 161 3.75 8.20 -9.31
CA SER A 161 2.52 8.46 -8.56
C SER A 161 1.59 7.25 -8.72
N PRO A 162 1.40 6.42 -7.68
CA PRO A 162 0.51 5.26 -7.76
C PRO A 162 -0.92 5.68 -8.08
N ARG A 163 -1.65 4.79 -8.74
CA ARG A 163 -3.09 4.97 -8.97
C ARG A 163 -3.83 4.53 -7.71
N SER A 164 -4.54 5.46 -7.10
CA SER A 164 -5.49 5.22 -6.03
C SER A 164 -6.86 4.81 -6.60
N CYS A 165 -7.91 5.00 -5.80
CA CYS A 165 -9.30 4.78 -6.17
C CYS A 165 -9.72 5.66 -7.36
N HIS A 166 -10.61 5.10 -8.20
CA HIS A 166 -11.10 5.75 -9.42
C HIS A 166 -9.98 6.21 -10.38
N HIS A 167 -8.83 5.53 -10.38
CA HIS A 167 -7.67 5.82 -11.23
C HIS A 167 -7.03 7.20 -11.02
N LYS A 168 -7.32 7.89 -9.90
CA LYS A 168 -6.63 9.11 -9.52
C LYS A 168 -5.17 8.81 -9.18
N LYS A 169 -4.24 9.62 -9.65
CA LYS A 169 -2.82 9.53 -9.28
C LYS A 169 -2.53 10.49 -8.13
N GLY A 170 -1.71 10.06 -7.19
CA GLY A 170 -1.37 10.86 -6.01
C GLY A 170 -0.10 10.39 -5.31
N PRO A 171 0.18 10.93 -4.11
CA PRO A 171 1.29 10.46 -3.28
C PRO A 171 1.05 9.02 -2.83
N PHE A 172 2.13 8.32 -2.49
CA PHE A 172 2.08 6.94 -2.02
C PHE A 172 1.21 6.76 -0.78
N TRP A 173 1.34 7.63 0.22
CA TRP A 173 0.49 7.61 1.41
C TRP A 173 -0.99 7.78 1.09
N GLY A 174 -1.31 8.65 0.13
CA GLY A 174 -2.67 8.81 -0.37
C GLY A 174 -3.22 7.53 -1.00
N HIS A 175 -2.41 6.79 -1.75
CA HIS A 175 -2.81 5.48 -2.27
C HIS A 175 -3.15 4.50 -1.15
N GLU A 176 -2.29 4.38 -0.14
CA GLU A 176 -2.48 3.44 0.96
C GLU A 176 -3.74 3.75 1.76
N VAL A 177 -3.96 5.00 2.17
CA VAL A 177 -5.14 5.33 2.97
C VAL A 177 -6.43 5.28 2.15
N GLU A 178 -6.46 5.82 0.92
CA GLU A 178 -7.69 5.86 0.14
C GLU A 178 -8.14 4.47 -0.30
N LYS A 179 -7.19 3.61 -0.68
CA LYS A 179 -7.49 2.25 -1.17
C LYS A 179 -7.68 1.24 -0.04
N HIS A 180 -6.90 1.33 1.02
CA HIS A 180 -6.87 0.34 2.10
C HIS A 180 -7.36 0.91 3.44
N GLY A 181 -6.85 2.07 3.86
CA GLY A 181 -7.20 2.69 5.14
C GLY A 181 -8.69 3.03 5.30
N THR A 182 -9.36 3.48 4.24
CA THR A 182 -10.81 3.75 4.25
C THR A 182 -11.65 2.52 4.60
N CYS A 183 -11.12 1.32 4.43
CA CYS A 183 -11.78 0.05 4.70
C CYS A 183 -11.54 -0.48 6.13
N ALA A 184 -10.81 0.27 6.96
CA ALA A 184 -10.48 -0.13 8.32
C ALA A 184 -11.54 0.27 9.37
N TYR A 185 -12.56 1.03 8.97
CA TYR A 185 -13.71 1.34 9.83
C TYR A 185 -14.50 0.06 10.19
N PRO A 186 -14.98 -0.10 11.44
CA PRO A 186 -14.94 0.85 12.56
C PRO A 186 -13.71 0.74 13.47
N VAL A 187 -12.72 -0.08 13.12
CA VAL A 187 -11.56 -0.31 13.99
C VAL A 187 -10.59 0.86 13.96
N VAL A 188 -10.41 1.47 12.80
CA VAL A 188 -9.63 2.70 12.58
C VAL A 188 -10.55 3.70 11.88
N HIS A 189 -10.72 4.88 12.47
CA HIS A 189 -11.82 5.78 12.14
C HIS A 189 -11.48 6.81 11.07
N ASP A 190 -10.25 7.30 11.07
CA ASP A 190 -9.83 8.39 10.20
C ASP A 190 -8.39 8.25 9.72
N GLU A 191 -8.00 9.19 8.86
CA GLU A 191 -6.68 9.25 8.24
C GLU A 191 -5.56 9.29 9.29
N TYR A 192 -5.68 10.16 10.29
CA TYR A 192 -4.66 10.32 11.32
C TYR A 192 -4.49 9.03 12.12
N GLU A 193 -5.59 8.43 12.57
CA GLU A 193 -5.59 7.18 13.30
C GLU A 193 -5.00 6.04 12.45
N PHE A 194 -5.25 6.00 11.14
CA PHE A 194 -4.69 4.99 10.25
C PHE A 194 -3.17 5.03 10.21
N PHE A 195 -2.58 6.21 9.99
CA PHE A 195 -1.13 6.34 9.95
C PHE A 195 -0.50 6.14 11.33
N LEU A 196 -1.09 6.70 12.39
CA LEU A 196 -0.61 6.52 13.75
C LEU A 196 -0.65 5.04 14.18
N THR A 197 -1.76 4.35 13.92
CA THR A 197 -1.92 2.93 14.23
C THR A 197 -0.90 2.09 13.48
N THR A 198 -0.73 2.35 12.18
CA THR A 198 0.25 1.60 11.38
C THR A 198 1.67 1.80 11.89
N LEU A 199 2.06 3.03 12.24
CA LEU A 199 3.35 3.32 12.86
C LEU A 199 3.50 2.59 14.22
N ASN A 200 2.47 2.61 15.06
CA ASN A 200 2.49 1.92 16.35
C ASN A 200 2.67 0.41 16.20
N VAL A 201 1.95 -0.22 15.26
CA VAL A 201 2.09 -1.65 14.97
C VAL A 201 3.49 -1.96 14.42
N TYR A 202 4.00 -1.13 13.49
CA TYR A 202 5.35 -1.26 12.95
C TYR A 202 6.43 -1.22 14.05
N PHE A 203 6.35 -0.27 14.97
CA PHE A 203 7.33 -0.16 16.06
C PHE A 203 7.15 -1.23 17.14
N LYS A 204 5.91 -1.63 17.45
CA LYS A 204 5.63 -2.70 18.43
C LYS A 204 6.17 -4.05 17.96
N TYR A 205 6.03 -4.35 16.66
CA TYR A 205 6.47 -5.62 16.06
C TYR A 205 7.65 -5.38 15.11
N ASN A 206 8.77 -4.91 15.67
CA ASN A 206 9.95 -4.51 14.91
C ASN A 206 10.69 -5.71 14.27
N VAL A 207 10.29 -6.05 13.05
CA VAL A 207 10.88 -7.13 12.25
C VAL A 207 12.38 -6.96 12.03
N THR A 208 12.85 -5.73 11.83
CA THR A 208 14.27 -5.49 11.53
C THR A 208 15.15 -5.88 12.71
N GLU A 209 14.75 -5.44 13.91
CA GLU A 209 15.49 -5.71 15.15
C GLU A 209 15.55 -7.21 15.44
N VAL A 210 14.41 -7.91 15.36
CA VAL A 210 14.35 -9.37 15.52
C VAL A 210 15.30 -10.10 14.57
N LEU A 211 15.31 -9.71 13.29
CA LEU A 211 16.18 -10.34 12.30
C LEU A 211 17.66 -10.05 12.56
N PHE A 212 18.00 -8.82 12.93
CA PHE A 212 19.38 -8.42 13.20
C PHE A 212 19.93 -9.11 14.44
N GLU A 213 19.15 -9.21 15.51
CA GLU A 213 19.53 -9.93 16.74
C GLU A 213 19.73 -11.43 16.48
N ALA A 214 18.96 -12.00 15.55
CA ALA A 214 19.13 -13.38 15.10
C ALA A 214 20.27 -13.58 14.07
N GLY A 215 21.00 -12.50 13.70
CA GLY A 215 22.14 -12.54 12.78
C GLY A 215 21.79 -12.45 11.29
N TYR A 216 20.52 -12.19 10.95
CA TYR A 216 20.04 -11.96 9.58
C TYR A 216 20.20 -10.47 9.22
N VAL A 217 21.45 -10.04 9.04
CA VAL A 217 21.82 -8.66 8.74
C VAL A 217 21.96 -8.41 7.23
N PRO A 218 21.99 -7.15 6.76
CA PRO A 218 22.14 -6.86 5.35
C PRO A 218 23.52 -7.31 4.83
N SER A 219 23.55 -8.01 3.71
CA SER A 219 24.77 -8.46 3.05
C SER A 219 24.58 -8.64 1.55
N ASN A 220 25.61 -8.28 0.78
CA ASN A 220 25.67 -8.48 -0.66
C ASN A 220 26.37 -9.81 -1.06
N SER A 221 26.93 -10.53 -0.10
CA SER A 221 27.61 -11.83 -0.32
C SER A 221 26.90 -13.01 0.36
N GLU A 222 26.26 -12.77 1.49
CA GLU A 222 25.65 -13.83 2.30
C GLU A 222 24.24 -14.18 1.83
N LYS A 223 23.89 -15.45 2.02
CA LYS A 223 22.51 -15.95 1.88
C LYS A 223 22.10 -16.67 3.14
N TYR A 224 20.84 -16.47 3.51
CA TYR A 224 20.26 -16.98 4.74
C TYR A 224 19.24 -18.08 4.44
N PRO A 225 19.16 -19.12 5.27
CA PRO A 225 18.11 -20.13 5.15
C PRO A 225 16.74 -19.47 5.40
N LEU A 226 15.81 -19.61 4.45
CA LEU A 226 14.46 -19.06 4.53
C LEU A 226 13.74 -19.49 5.83
N GLY A 227 13.85 -20.77 6.18
CA GLY A 227 13.27 -21.32 7.40
C GLY A 227 13.83 -20.69 8.68
N GLY A 228 15.06 -20.19 8.66
CA GLY A 228 15.66 -19.47 9.78
C GLY A 228 15.03 -18.09 10.01
N ILE A 229 14.82 -17.34 8.91
CA ILE A 229 14.11 -16.05 8.94
C ILE A 229 12.68 -16.24 9.46
N ILE A 230 11.96 -17.24 8.92
CA ILE A 230 10.60 -17.58 9.38
C ILE A 230 10.60 -17.90 10.88
N SER A 231 11.51 -18.76 11.33
CA SER A 231 11.59 -19.18 12.73
C SER A 231 11.92 -18.02 13.67
N ALA A 232 12.79 -17.10 13.29
CA ALA A 232 13.13 -15.93 14.11
C ALA A 232 11.90 -15.05 14.37
N ILE A 233 11.13 -14.74 13.31
CA ILE A 233 9.90 -13.96 13.43
C ILE A 233 8.82 -14.74 14.22
N GLN A 234 8.67 -16.03 13.95
CA GLN A 234 7.70 -16.87 14.64
C GLN A 234 8.00 -16.98 16.14
N ASN A 235 9.28 -17.06 16.52
CA ASN A 235 9.68 -17.10 17.93
C ASN A 235 9.43 -15.76 18.62
N ALA A 236 9.63 -14.64 17.93
CA ALA A 236 9.46 -13.30 18.50
C ALA A 236 7.98 -12.88 18.61
N PHE A 237 7.16 -13.17 17.60
CA PHE A 237 5.80 -12.64 17.49
C PHE A 237 4.70 -13.71 17.56
N HIS A 238 5.07 -14.98 17.71
CA HIS A 238 4.13 -16.10 17.77
C HIS A 238 3.18 -16.20 16.55
N THR A 239 3.66 -15.76 15.39
CA THR A 239 2.94 -15.82 14.11
C THR A 239 3.89 -16.13 12.97
N THR A 240 3.40 -16.82 11.94
CA THR A 240 4.18 -17.14 10.75
C THR A 240 4.09 -15.99 9.73
N PRO A 241 5.21 -15.35 9.34
CA PRO A 241 5.18 -14.29 8.34
C PRO A 241 4.97 -14.85 6.92
N GLU A 242 4.37 -14.05 6.04
CA GLU A 242 4.43 -14.28 4.59
C GLU A 242 5.68 -13.60 4.02
N LEU A 243 6.43 -14.31 3.17
CA LEU A 243 7.65 -13.80 2.54
C LEU A 243 7.51 -13.77 1.02
N ILE A 244 7.89 -12.64 0.41
CA ILE A 244 7.87 -12.44 -1.04
C ILE A 244 9.28 -12.08 -1.50
N CYS A 245 9.77 -12.85 -2.47
CA CYS A 245 11.10 -12.65 -3.05
C CYS A 245 11.04 -12.15 -4.49
N SER A 246 12.00 -11.29 -4.84
CA SER A 246 12.31 -10.94 -6.22
C SER A 246 13.57 -11.69 -6.64
N GLY A 247 13.39 -12.85 -7.28
CA GLY A 247 14.48 -13.80 -7.51
C GLY A 247 14.86 -14.50 -6.20
N ASP A 248 16.11 -14.36 -5.78
CA ASP A 248 16.60 -14.88 -4.50
C ASP A 248 16.68 -13.83 -3.40
N ALA A 249 16.24 -12.59 -3.63
CA ALA A 249 16.31 -11.51 -2.67
C ALA A 249 14.94 -11.27 -2.02
N LEU A 250 14.90 -11.21 -0.69
CA LEU A 250 13.67 -10.89 0.04
C LEU A 250 13.25 -9.45 -0.28
N GLU A 251 12.03 -9.27 -0.78
CA GLU A 251 11.51 -7.98 -1.23
C GLU A 251 10.43 -7.45 -0.27
N GLU A 252 9.58 -8.33 0.24
CA GLU A 252 8.50 -7.97 1.16
C GLU A 252 8.26 -9.07 2.20
N LEU A 253 7.97 -8.65 3.43
CA LEU A 253 7.60 -9.50 4.55
C LEU A 253 6.27 -8.97 5.11
N ARG A 254 5.32 -9.87 5.36
CA ARG A 254 4.01 -9.50 5.89
C ARG A 254 3.70 -10.23 7.19
N ILE A 255 3.07 -9.51 8.11
CA ILE A 255 2.58 -10.05 9.38
C ILE A 255 1.09 -9.71 9.49
N CYS A 256 0.29 -10.67 9.96
CA CYS A 256 -1.14 -10.49 10.13
C CYS A 256 -1.52 -10.29 11.60
N PHE A 257 -2.57 -9.52 11.80
CA PHE A 257 -3.07 -9.13 13.11
C PHE A 257 -4.58 -9.25 13.18
N TYR A 258 -5.10 -9.70 14.32
CA TYR A 258 -6.51 -9.53 14.62
C TYR A 258 -6.86 -8.03 14.66
N LYS A 259 -8.16 -7.71 14.71
CA LYS A 259 -8.65 -6.33 14.78
C LYS A 259 -8.17 -5.56 16.02
N ASN A 260 -7.74 -6.24 17.07
CA ASN A 260 -7.13 -5.64 18.25
C ASN A 260 -5.60 -5.47 18.14
N PHE A 261 -5.03 -5.70 16.95
CA PHE A 261 -3.59 -5.61 16.67
C PHE A 261 -2.71 -6.61 17.41
N GLU A 262 -3.29 -7.71 17.92
CA GLU A 262 -2.52 -8.86 18.39
C GLU A 262 -2.16 -9.78 17.21
N PRO A 263 -0.96 -10.39 17.19
CA PRO A 263 -0.51 -11.19 16.06
C PRO A 263 -1.41 -12.41 15.82
N ARG A 264 -1.56 -12.77 14.54
CA ARG A 264 -2.24 -14.00 14.11
C ARG A 264 -1.56 -14.55 12.87
N ASP A 265 -1.75 -15.84 12.62
CA ASP A 265 -1.40 -16.39 11.30
C ASP A 265 -2.28 -15.77 10.21
N CYS A 266 -1.66 -15.44 9.08
CA CYS A 266 -2.36 -14.99 7.89
C CYS A 266 -3.25 -16.10 7.32
N ALA A 267 -4.37 -15.73 6.68
CA ALA A 267 -5.13 -16.69 5.89
C ALA A 267 -4.25 -17.17 4.71
N HIS A 268 -4.28 -18.47 4.42
CA HIS A 268 -3.40 -19.07 3.43
C HIS A 268 -3.61 -18.44 2.04
N ASP A 269 -2.67 -17.59 1.60
CA ASP A 269 -2.65 -17.11 0.23
C ASP A 269 -1.91 -18.12 -0.65
N THR A 270 -2.66 -18.88 -1.45
CA THR A 270 -2.12 -19.82 -2.45
C THR A 270 -1.30 -19.15 -3.56
N SER A 271 -1.26 -17.81 -3.60
CA SER A 271 -0.69 -17.01 -4.69
C SER A 271 0.74 -16.50 -4.42
N LEU A 272 1.33 -16.82 -3.27
CA LEU A 272 2.67 -16.36 -2.92
C LEU A 272 3.73 -17.05 -3.80
N ARG A 273 4.44 -16.24 -4.60
CA ARG A 273 5.64 -16.69 -5.32
C ARG A 273 6.64 -17.21 -4.29
N SER A 274 6.92 -18.51 -4.34
CA SER A 274 7.80 -19.15 -3.36
C SER A 274 9.20 -18.53 -3.42
N CYS A 275 9.65 -18.03 -2.28
CA CYS A 275 11.07 -17.76 -2.06
C CYS A 275 11.87 -19.08 -2.16
N PRO A 276 13.12 -19.04 -2.65
CA PRO A 276 14.01 -20.20 -2.60
C PRO A 276 14.39 -20.56 -1.15
N GLN A 277 14.96 -21.76 -0.95
CA GLN A 277 15.39 -22.24 0.37
C GLN A 277 16.44 -21.32 1.04
N TYR A 278 17.23 -20.61 0.22
CA TYR A 278 18.20 -19.61 0.68
C TYR A 278 17.93 -18.28 0.00
N VAL A 279 17.79 -17.22 0.80
CA VAL A 279 17.48 -15.86 0.34
C VAL A 279 18.58 -14.88 0.71
N SER A 280 18.71 -13.81 -0.06
CA SER A 280 19.58 -12.68 0.24
C SER A 280 18.80 -11.54 0.88
N LEU A 281 19.47 -10.79 1.76
CA LEU A 281 19.05 -9.51 2.31
C LEU A 281 20.05 -8.45 1.84
N PRO A 282 19.93 -7.93 0.60
CA PRO A 282 20.90 -7.00 0.05
C PRO A 282 21.10 -5.78 0.94
N ALA A 283 22.35 -5.35 1.10
CA ALA A 283 22.62 -4.04 1.66
C ALA A 283 22.12 -2.96 0.69
N HIS A 284 21.52 -1.89 1.22
CA HIS A 284 21.17 -0.75 0.40
C HIS A 284 22.43 0.06 0.12
N GLU A 285 22.89 0.08 -1.13
CA GLU A 285 23.92 1.00 -1.60
C GLU A 285 23.24 2.26 -2.14
N SER A 286 23.61 3.43 -1.62
CA SER A 286 23.04 4.67 -2.15
C SER A 286 23.45 4.86 -3.61
N TRP A 287 22.55 5.37 -4.45
CA TRP A 287 22.83 5.63 -5.87
C TRP A 287 24.11 6.46 -6.10
N GLY A 288 24.52 7.27 -5.11
CA GLY A 288 25.76 8.06 -5.15
C GLY A 288 27.04 7.33 -4.70
N GLU A 289 26.95 6.15 -4.09
CA GLU A 289 28.11 5.29 -3.79
C GLU A 289 28.43 4.36 -4.94
N GLN A 290 27.41 3.91 -5.68
CA GLN A 290 27.56 2.98 -6.80
C GLN A 290 28.43 3.54 -7.93
N PHE A 291 28.34 4.85 -8.21
CA PHE A 291 29.25 5.53 -9.14
C PHE A 291 30.67 5.66 -8.60
N THR A 292 30.83 5.87 -7.29
CA THR A 292 32.17 6.02 -6.70
C THR A 292 32.91 4.69 -6.62
N THR A 293 32.22 3.56 -6.40
CA THR A 293 32.87 2.24 -6.28
C THR A 293 33.36 1.69 -7.62
N ASP A 294 32.68 2.01 -8.73
CA ASP A 294 33.09 1.58 -10.07
C ASP A 294 34.31 2.37 -10.58
N GLU A 295 34.35 3.66 -10.25
CA GLU A 295 35.48 4.54 -10.58
C GLU A 295 36.68 4.30 -9.63
N THR A 296 36.46 4.15 -8.32
CA THR A 296 37.56 3.88 -7.37
C THR A 296 38.17 2.49 -7.51
N ARG A 297 37.43 1.45 -7.93
CA ARG A 297 38.03 0.15 -8.28
C ARG A 297 39.03 0.30 -9.43
N SER A 298 38.69 1.07 -10.46
CA SER A 298 39.57 1.32 -11.61
C SER A 298 40.82 2.12 -11.20
N HIS A 299 40.66 3.12 -10.33
CA HIS A 299 41.77 3.96 -9.87
C HIS A 299 42.69 3.28 -8.84
N LEU A 300 42.16 2.45 -7.93
CA LEU A 300 42.99 1.70 -6.96
C LEU A 300 43.84 0.63 -7.66
N PHE A 301 43.29 -0.06 -8.67
CA PHE A 301 44.09 -0.98 -9.50
C PHE A 301 45.17 -0.24 -10.30
N ALA A 302 44.87 0.93 -10.86
CA ALA A 302 45.85 1.76 -11.57
C ALA A 302 46.96 2.29 -10.66
N PHE A 303 46.62 2.75 -9.44
CA PHE A 303 47.61 3.21 -8.45
C PHE A 303 48.50 2.08 -7.94
N GLN A 304 47.95 0.89 -7.73
CA GLN A 304 48.71 -0.26 -7.27
C GLN A 304 49.63 -0.80 -8.39
N ILE A 305 49.18 -0.78 -9.66
CA ILE A 305 50.03 -1.09 -10.82
C ILE A 305 51.11 -0.03 -11.04
N TRP A 306 50.80 1.26 -10.85
CA TRP A 306 51.79 2.35 -10.96
C TRP A 306 52.84 2.29 -9.85
N SER A 307 52.42 2.02 -8.61
CA SER A 307 53.31 1.84 -7.46
C SER A 307 54.27 0.66 -7.68
N ILE A 308 53.75 -0.50 -8.09
CA ILE A 308 54.56 -1.70 -8.42
C ILE A 308 55.50 -1.42 -9.59
N SER A 309 55.04 -0.71 -10.64
CA SER A 309 55.87 -0.34 -11.80
C SER A 309 56.97 0.66 -11.45
N SER A 310 56.72 1.57 -10.51
CA SER A 310 57.70 2.55 -10.02
C SER A 310 58.77 1.93 -9.12
N GLN A 311 58.41 0.84 -8.42
CA GLN A 311 59.33 0.06 -7.59
C GLN A 311 60.24 -0.82 -8.48
N ILE A 312 59.66 -1.51 -9.48
CA ILE A 312 60.41 -2.34 -10.44
C ILE A 312 61.37 -1.50 -11.30
N ARG A 313 60.99 -0.25 -11.65
CA ARG A 313 61.86 0.68 -12.39
C ARG A 313 63.10 1.11 -11.60
N ARG A 314 63.08 1.03 -10.26
CA ARG A 314 64.23 1.35 -9.41
C ARG A 314 65.19 0.17 -9.21
N ASP A 315 64.68 -1.06 -9.25
CA ASP A 315 65.48 -2.25 -8.93
C ASP A 315 66.11 -2.95 -10.14
N VAL A 316 65.59 -2.75 -11.36
CA VAL A 316 66.10 -3.44 -12.55
C VAL A 316 66.57 -2.44 -13.59
N GLY A 317 67.89 -2.25 -13.66
CA GLY A 317 68.54 -1.42 -14.67
C GLY A 317 68.13 -1.80 -16.11
N GLY A 318 67.20 -1.02 -16.66
CA GLY A 318 67.10 -0.62 -18.08
C GLY A 318 67.05 -1.67 -19.20
N ARG A 319 67.09 -3.00 -18.97
CA ARG A 319 67.24 -3.96 -20.08
C ARG A 319 66.31 -5.18 -20.13
N SER A 320 65.19 -5.23 -19.40
CA SER A 320 64.19 -6.30 -19.61
C SER A 320 62.73 -5.84 -19.69
N MET A 321 62.48 -4.58 -20.05
CA MET A 321 61.12 -4.02 -20.11
C MET A 321 60.20 -4.79 -21.07
N LEU A 322 60.76 -5.37 -22.16
CA LEU A 322 59.98 -6.14 -23.15
C LEU A 322 59.55 -7.53 -22.65
N SER A 323 60.35 -8.21 -21.82
CA SER A 323 60.00 -9.54 -21.31
C SER A 323 58.94 -9.49 -20.21
N LEU A 324 58.91 -8.41 -19.42
CA LEU A 324 57.90 -8.20 -18.37
C LEU A 324 56.53 -7.79 -18.94
N ILE A 325 56.50 -7.00 -20.01
CA ILE A 325 55.27 -6.65 -20.72
C ILE A 325 54.63 -7.92 -21.34
N TYR A 326 55.42 -8.83 -21.89
CA TYR A 326 54.94 -10.09 -22.48
C TYR A 326 54.33 -11.04 -21.44
N ILE A 327 54.94 -11.15 -20.25
CA ILE A 327 54.40 -11.94 -19.13
C ILE A 327 53.08 -11.32 -18.62
N HIS A 328 53.00 -9.99 -18.53
CA HIS A 328 51.79 -9.30 -18.07
C HIS A 328 50.61 -9.39 -19.05
N LEU A 329 50.86 -9.31 -20.36
CA LEU A 329 49.83 -9.53 -21.39
C LEU A 329 49.29 -10.97 -21.36
N THR A 330 50.15 -11.94 -21.05
CA THR A 330 49.77 -13.36 -20.96
C THR A 330 48.88 -13.65 -19.74
N ILE A 331 49.09 -12.94 -18.62
CA ILE A 331 48.28 -13.07 -17.39
C ILE A 331 46.92 -12.36 -17.55
N ALA A 332 46.89 -11.20 -18.23
CA ALA A 332 45.64 -10.47 -18.49
C ALA A 332 44.70 -11.25 -19.44
N ASN A 333 45.25 -11.93 -20.45
CA ASN A 333 44.47 -12.72 -21.40
C ASN A 333 43.88 -14.00 -20.76
N LYS A 334 44.55 -14.59 -19.76
CA LYS A 334 44.02 -15.73 -18.98
C LYS A 334 42.89 -15.38 -18.01
N ARG A 335 42.64 -14.08 -17.74
CA ARG A 335 41.57 -13.58 -16.85
C ARG A 335 40.40 -12.92 -17.58
N GLY A 336 40.34 -13.00 -18.91
CA GLY A 336 39.20 -12.55 -19.71
C GLY A 336 39.03 -11.03 -19.81
N CYS A 337 40.06 -10.24 -19.54
CA CYS A 337 39.99 -8.79 -19.73
C CYS A 337 40.17 -8.45 -21.22
N SER A 338 39.08 -8.04 -21.89
CA SER A 338 39.14 -7.41 -23.20
C SER A 338 39.58 -5.95 -23.05
N PHE A 339 40.75 -5.58 -23.58
CA PHE A 339 41.12 -4.18 -23.73
C PHE A 339 40.47 -3.66 -25.02
N LEU A 340 39.56 -2.68 -24.90
CA LEU A 340 39.19 -1.82 -26.01
C LEU A 340 40.38 -0.89 -26.30
N SER A 341 40.71 -0.81 -27.59
CA SER A 341 41.86 -0.09 -28.16
C SER A 341 41.88 1.40 -27.85
#